data_AF-A0A2D7X0G2-F1
#
_entry.id   AF-A0A2D7X0G2-F1
#
_cell.length_a   1.000
_cell.length_b   1.000
_cell.length_c   1.000
_cell.angle_alpha   90.00
_cell.angle_beta   90.00
_cell.angle_gamma   90.00
#
_symmetry.space_group_name_H-M   'P 1'
#
loop_
_entity.id
_entity.type
_entity.pdbx_description
1 polymer ?
#
loop_
_entity_poly.entity_id
_entity_poly.type
_entity_poly.pdbx_seq_one_letter_code
_entity_poly.pdbx_strand_id
1 'polypeptide(L)'
;MSKIDKNFTAATQKGSANYNAVVTLIATPSGKFPAQAGKIIEALLTAKDYSLTVGELVGKDGSSESALEKAGLVTVQTPMDIWSHYRARLVAEGLITIS
;
A
#
# COMPACT_ATOMS: atom_id res chain seq x y z
N MET A 1 -42.55 7.14 -5.97
CA MET A 1 -41.60 6.69 -4.92
C MET A 1 -40.20 6.98 -5.41
N SER A 2 -39.51 7.94 -4.79
CA SER A 2 -38.12 8.29 -5.17
C SER A 2 -37.16 7.26 -4.56
N LYS A 3 -36.28 6.68 -5.38
CA LYS A 3 -35.25 5.69 -4.98
C LYS A 3 -33.98 6.34 -4.42
N ILE A 4 -33.98 7.65 -4.21
CA ILE A 4 -32.78 8.40 -3.80
C ILE A 4 -32.75 8.53 -2.29
N ASP A 5 -31.85 7.79 -1.66
CA ASP A 5 -31.47 7.98 -0.27
C ASP A 5 -30.48 9.15 -0.16
N LYS A 6 -30.96 10.29 0.33
CA LYS A 6 -30.13 11.50 0.56
C LYS A 6 -29.21 11.35 1.78
N ASN A 7 -29.38 10.29 2.57
CA ASN A 7 -28.55 9.93 3.70
C ASN A 7 -27.58 8.79 3.36
N PHE A 8 -27.46 8.43 2.08
CA PHE A 8 -26.48 7.46 1.63
C PHE A 8 -25.06 7.94 1.96
N THR A 9 -24.48 7.34 2.98
CA THR A 9 -23.05 7.42 3.27
C THR A 9 -22.39 6.17 2.72
N ALA A 10 -21.52 6.34 1.72
CA ALA A 10 -20.71 5.24 1.20
C ALA A 10 -19.94 4.60 2.37
N ALA A 11 -20.00 3.27 2.50
CA ALA A 11 -19.29 2.56 3.56
C ALA A 11 -17.80 2.89 3.49
N THR A 12 -17.32 3.71 4.44
CA THR A 12 -15.89 4.02 4.57
C THR A 12 -15.22 2.85 5.27
N GLN A 13 -15.11 1.72 4.57
CA GLN A 13 -14.21 0.64 4.99
C GLN A 13 -13.29 0.24 3.83
N LYS A 14 -12.52 1.22 3.32
CA LYS A 14 -11.14 0.91 2.92
C LYS A 14 -10.40 0.69 4.24
N GLY A 15 -10.36 -0.59 4.65
CA GLY A 15 -10.05 -1.02 6.01
C GLY A 15 -8.94 -0.21 6.65
N SER A 16 -9.19 0.30 7.86
CA SER A 16 -8.31 1.16 8.64
C SER A 16 -6.85 0.78 8.41
N ALA A 17 -6.20 1.43 7.43
CA ALA A 17 -4.77 1.34 7.30
C ALA A 17 -4.29 2.02 8.58
N ASN A 18 -3.73 1.24 9.49
CA ASN A 18 -2.96 1.83 10.56
C ASN A 18 -1.79 2.53 9.88
N TYR A 19 -1.96 3.80 9.53
CA TYR A 19 -0.97 4.56 8.77
C TYR A 19 0.34 4.73 9.54
N ASN A 20 0.32 4.46 10.84
CA ASN A 20 1.50 4.50 11.70
C ASN A 20 2.15 3.12 11.85
N ALA A 21 1.55 2.04 11.35
CA ALA A 21 2.18 0.74 11.34
C ALA A 21 3.45 0.78 10.48
N VAL A 22 4.52 0.19 10.98
CA VAL A 22 5.82 0.20 10.31
C VAL A 22 5.93 -1.04 9.45
N VAL A 23 6.18 -0.85 8.16
CA VAL A 23 6.46 -1.90 7.19
C VAL A 23 7.96 -1.98 7.01
N THR A 24 8.54 -3.14 7.31
CA THR A 24 9.97 -3.40 7.14
C THR A 24 10.19 -4.50 6.12
N LEU A 25 11.07 -4.26 5.16
CA LEU A 25 11.52 -5.29 4.22
C LEU A 25 12.49 -6.25 4.91
N ILE A 26 12.22 -7.55 4.81
CA ILE A 26 13.06 -8.60 5.40
C ILE A 26 13.71 -9.49 4.35
N ALA A 27 13.12 -9.60 3.15
CA ALA A 27 13.67 -10.35 2.04
C ALA A 27 13.18 -9.81 0.69
N THR A 28 13.92 -10.09 -0.38
CA THR A 28 13.51 -9.77 -1.75
C THR A 28 13.01 -11.03 -2.48
N PRO A 29 11.96 -10.92 -3.30
CA PRO A 29 11.44 -12.05 -4.04
C PRO A 29 12.45 -12.52 -5.10
N SER A 30 12.57 -13.83 -5.29
CA SER A 30 13.38 -14.43 -6.36
C SER A 30 12.50 -14.82 -7.55
N GLY A 31 12.94 -14.51 -8.77
CA GLY A 31 12.22 -14.86 -10.00
C GLY A 31 11.09 -13.90 -10.37
N LYS A 32 10.05 -14.42 -11.05
CA LYS A 32 8.94 -13.59 -11.57
C LYS A 32 8.06 -13.10 -10.42
N PHE A 33 7.95 -11.79 -10.28
CA PHE A 33 7.13 -11.14 -9.26
C PHE A 33 6.15 -10.14 -9.88
N PRO A 34 4.93 -9.96 -9.33
CA PRO A 34 3.99 -8.97 -9.86
C PRO A 34 4.59 -7.56 -9.82
N ALA A 35 4.52 -6.83 -10.93
CA ALA A 35 5.14 -5.50 -11.04
C ALA A 35 4.67 -4.52 -9.94
N GLN A 36 3.37 -4.54 -9.60
CA GLN A 36 2.82 -3.67 -8.56
C GLN A 36 3.34 -4.02 -7.16
N ALA A 37 3.49 -5.31 -6.86
CA ALA A 37 4.07 -5.77 -5.59
C ALA A 37 5.58 -5.49 -5.55
N GLY A 38 6.28 -5.65 -6.67
CA GLY A 38 7.69 -5.28 -6.82
C GLY A 38 7.95 -3.81 -6.51
N LYS A 39 7.00 -2.93 -6.84
CA LYS A 39 7.11 -1.50 -6.52
C LYS A 39 7.01 -1.19 -5.02
N ILE A 40 6.28 -2.00 -4.25
CA ILE A 40 6.31 -1.92 -2.78
C ILE A 40 7.72 -2.26 -2.28
N ILE A 41 8.33 -3.32 -2.84
CA ILE A 41 9.69 -3.73 -2.49
C ILE A 41 10.71 -2.65 -2.88
N GLU A 42 10.62 -2.07 -4.08
CA GLU A 42 11.48 -0.96 -4.52
C GLU A 42 11.35 0.29 -3.62
N ALA A 43 10.11 0.63 -3.22
CA ALA A 43 9.87 1.74 -2.30
C ALA A 43 10.55 1.49 -0.93
N LEU A 44 10.47 0.27 -0.41
CA LEU A 44 11.15 -0.10 0.83
C LEU A 44 12.68 -0.18 0.67
N LEU A 45 13.20 -0.65 -0.46
CA LEU A 45 14.64 -0.71 -0.73
C LEU A 45 15.33 0.66 -0.73
N THR A 46 14.59 1.70 -1.12
CA THR A 46 15.07 3.09 -1.14
C THR A 46 14.82 3.83 0.17
N ALA A 47 14.03 3.24 1.07
CA ALA A 47 13.74 3.81 2.37
C ALA A 47 14.90 3.60 3.36
N LYS A 48 15.02 4.51 4.32
CA LYS A 48 15.96 4.37 5.42
C LYS A 48 15.61 3.11 6.24
N ASP A 49 16.62 2.33 6.60
CA ASP A 49 16.47 1.09 7.38
C ASP A 49 15.50 0.08 6.73
N TYR A 50 15.33 0.18 5.41
CA TYR A 50 14.38 -0.61 4.61
C TYR A 50 12.94 -0.59 5.13
N SER A 51 12.56 0.51 5.80
CA SER A 51 11.33 0.60 6.55
C SER A 51 10.58 1.90 6.24
N LEU A 52 9.25 1.80 6.13
CA LEU A 52 8.35 2.93 5.97
C LEU A 52 7.11 2.69 6.81
N THR A 53 6.53 3.75 7.38
CA THR A 53 5.16 3.65 7.86
C THR A 53 4.21 3.42 6.68
N VAL A 54 3.07 2.78 6.94
CA VAL A 54 2.03 2.61 5.89
C VAL A 54 1.64 3.96 5.29
N GLY A 55 1.58 5.03 6.09
CA GLY A 55 1.30 6.40 5.62
C GLY A 55 2.36 6.97 4.70
N GLU A 56 3.63 6.71 4.93
CA GLU A 56 4.71 7.11 4.01
C GLU A 56 4.70 6.27 2.73
N LEU A 57 4.37 4.98 2.86
CA LEU A 57 4.31 4.05 1.73
C LEU A 57 3.18 4.40 0.75
N VAL A 58 1.97 4.64 1.26
CA VAL A 58 0.75 4.80 0.44
C VAL A 58 0.19 6.23 0.38
N GLY A 59 0.76 7.15 1.15
CA GLY A 59 0.23 8.51 1.30
C GLY A 59 -0.94 8.57 2.27
N LYS A 60 -1.06 9.69 2.99
CA LYS A 60 -2.23 10.01 3.83
C LYS A 60 -3.20 10.89 3.04
N ASP A 61 -4.50 10.67 3.20
CA ASP A 61 -5.59 11.58 2.81
C ASP A 61 -5.50 12.16 1.39
N GLY A 62 -5.14 11.34 0.40
CA GLY A 62 -5.10 11.77 -1.01
C GLY A 62 -3.86 12.60 -1.39
N SER A 63 -2.83 12.63 -0.53
CA SER A 63 -1.52 13.17 -0.90
C SER A 63 -0.86 12.34 -1.98
N SER A 64 -0.37 13.00 -3.02
CA SER A 64 0.38 12.44 -4.15
C SER A 64 1.88 12.22 -3.87
N GLU A 65 2.27 12.23 -2.59
CA GLU A 65 3.68 12.14 -2.17
C GLU A 65 4.06 10.77 -1.60
N SER A 66 3.28 9.73 -1.92
CA SER A 66 3.57 8.37 -1.45
C SER A 66 4.87 7.82 -2.02
N ALA A 67 5.57 6.98 -1.26
CA ALA A 67 6.76 6.30 -1.76
C ALA A 67 6.45 5.41 -2.98
N LEU A 68 5.23 4.86 -3.05
CA LEU A 68 4.77 4.07 -4.20
C LEU A 68 4.57 4.90 -5.48
N GLU A 69 4.08 6.13 -5.39
CA GLU A 69 4.02 7.03 -6.55
C GLU A 69 5.42 7.41 -7.01
N LYS A 70 6.33 7.67 -6.08
CA LYS A 70 7.75 7.95 -6.37
C LYS A 70 8.48 6.76 -6.99
N ALA A 71 8.05 5.53 -6.69
CA ALA A 71 8.55 4.32 -7.35
C ALA A 71 8.13 4.22 -8.83
N GLY A 72 7.31 5.15 -9.34
CA GLY A 72 7.08 5.36 -10.77
C GLY A 72 6.18 4.30 -11.42
N LEU A 73 5.25 3.71 -10.66
CA LEU A 73 4.31 2.75 -11.23
C LEU A 73 3.17 3.45 -11.96
N VAL A 74 3.12 3.29 -13.29
CA VAL A 74 1.99 3.77 -14.11
C VAL A 74 0.83 2.77 -13.97
N THR A 75 -0.15 3.10 -13.12
CA THR A 75 -1.33 2.27 -12.91
C THR A 75 -2.55 3.12 -12.57
N VAL A 76 -3.75 2.58 -12.84
CA VAL A 76 -5.03 3.23 -12.49
C VAL A 76 -5.43 3.00 -11.03
N GLN A 77 -4.75 2.09 -10.33
CA GLN A 77 -5.02 1.79 -8.93
C GLN A 77 -4.30 2.77 -8.02
N THR A 78 -4.95 3.20 -6.93
CA THR A 78 -4.29 4.08 -5.95
C THR A 78 -3.22 3.30 -5.17
N PRO A 79 -2.19 3.96 -4.62
CA PRO A 79 -1.20 3.31 -3.74
C PRO A 79 -1.83 2.47 -2.62
N MET A 80 -2.93 2.96 -2.05
CA MET A 80 -3.68 2.26 -1.01
C MET A 80 -4.38 0.99 -1.52
N ASP A 81 -4.88 0.98 -2.76
CA ASP A 81 -5.48 -0.22 -3.36
C ASP A 81 -4.41 -1.29 -3.58
N ILE A 82 -3.26 -0.89 -4.09
CA ILE A 82 -2.11 -1.78 -4.32
C ILE A 82 -1.62 -2.37 -3.00
N TRP A 83 -1.41 -1.53 -1.99
CA TRP A 83 -1.02 -1.98 -0.65
C TRP A 83 -2.03 -2.95 -0.06
N SER A 84 -3.32 -2.60 -0.08
CA SER A 84 -4.38 -3.43 0.48
C SER A 84 -4.46 -4.79 -0.21
N HIS A 85 -4.21 -4.84 -1.52
CA HIS A 85 -4.22 -6.08 -2.29
C HIS A 85 -3.02 -6.99 -2.00
N TYR A 86 -1.81 -6.44 -1.92
CA TYR A 86 -0.58 -7.25 -1.84
C TYR A 86 -0.04 -7.47 -0.43
N ARG A 87 -0.40 -6.66 0.58
CA ARG A 87 0.17 -6.74 1.94
C ARG A 87 0.11 -8.15 2.55
N ALA A 88 -1.01 -8.86 2.37
CA ALA A 88 -1.19 -10.19 2.95
C ALA A 88 -0.25 -11.21 2.29
N ARG A 89 -0.07 -11.10 0.98
CA ARG A 89 0.87 -11.94 0.22
C ARG A 89 2.31 -11.65 0.61
N LEU A 90 2.70 -10.38 0.72
CA LEU A 90 4.06 -9.98 1.09
C LEU A 90 4.45 -10.49 2.48
N VAL A 91 3.52 -10.47 3.44
CA VAL A 91 3.72 -11.05 4.77
C VAL A 91 3.77 -12.58 4.69
N ALA A 92 2.85 -13.23 3.96
CA ALA A 92 2.79 -14.68 3.84
C ALA A 92 4.03 -15.28 3.16
N GLU A 93 4.61 -14.58 2.19
CA GLU A 93 5.86 -14.97 1.54
C GLU A 93 7.11 -14.60 2.35
N GLY A 94 6.96 -13.98 3.53
CA GLY A 94 8.08 -13.61 4.39
C GLY A 94 8.98 -12.54 3.77
N LEU A 95 8.41 -11.64 2.97
CA LEU A 95 9.14 -10.55 2.33
C LEU A 95 9.12 -9.28 3.18
N ILE A 96 8.05 -9.06 3.95
CA ILE A 96 7.90 -7.92 4.86
C ILE A 96 7.39 -8.34 6.23
N THR A 97 7.60 -7.49 7.22
CA THR A 97 6.90 -7.49 8.50
C THR A 97 6.11 -6.20 8.68
N ILE A 98 5.08 -6.23 9.53
CA ILE A 98 4.26 -5.08 9.89
C ILE A 98 4.16 -5.04 11.42
N SER A 99 4.57 -3.92 12.05
CA SER A 99 4.52 -3.70 13.51
C SER A 99 3.75 -2.45 13.92
#